data_AF-A0A958JDT5-F1
#
_entry.id   AF-A0A958JDT5-F1
#
_cell.length_a   1.000
_cell.length_b   1.000
_cell.length_c   1.000
_cell.angle_alpha   90.00
_cell.angle_beta   90.00
_cell.angle_gamma   90.00
#
_symmetry.space_group_name_H-M   'P 1'
#
loop_
_entity.id
_entity.type
_entity.pdbx_description
1 polymer ?
#
loop_
_entity_poly.entity_id
_entity_poly.type
_entity_poly.pdbx_seq_one_letter_code
_entity_poly.pdbx_strand_id
1 'polypeptide(L)'
;TIIGLVNMMDALGDLSGLGPALSVALLTTLYGAVLSHLVFAPLAGKLRDREEARAHVKRLTLEGILSLVREENPILLQQRLKSFGVSLEQKEVG
;
A
#
# COMPACT_ATOMS: atom_id res chain seq x y z
N THR A 1 6.81 -16.48 -17.08
CA THR A 1 6.05 -17.62 -17.63
C THR A 1 6.19 -17.74 -19.14
N ILE A 2 5.99 -16.69 -19.94
CA ILE A 2 6.08 -16.76 -21.42
C ILE A 2 7.45 -17.28 -21.92
N ILE A 3 8.56 -16.73 -21.41
CA ILE A 3 9.92 -17.13 -21.84
C ILE A 3 10.20 -18.62 -21.58
N GLY A 4 9.72 -19.16 -20.45
CA GLY A 4 9.88 -20.59 -20.12
C GLY A 4 9.06 -21.50 -21.05
N LEU A 5 7.85 -21.06 -21.44
CA LEU A 5 7.01 -21.79 -22.37
C LEU A 5 7.60 -21.82 -23.79
N VAL A 6 8.21 -20.72 -24.23
CA VAL A 6 8.92 -20.64 -25.52
C VAL A 6 10.09 -21.62 -25.56
N ASN A 7 10.91 -21.67 -24.50
CA ASN A 7 12.04 -22.61 -24.42
C ASN A 7 11.59 -24.08 -24.34
N MET A 8 10.42 -24.37 -23.77
CA MET A 8 9.84 -25.71 -23.78
C MET A 8 9.36 -26.15 -25.16
N MET A 9 8.75 -25.23 -25.91
CA MET A 9 8.28 -25.51 -27.27
C MET A 9 9.45 -25.79 -28.21
N ASP A 10 10.60 -25.13 -27.99
CA ASP A 10 11.84 -25.34 -28.74
C ASP A 10 12.50 -26.70 -28.42
N ALA A 11 12.40 -27.16 -27.16
CA ALA A 11 13.02 -28.41 -26.70
C ALA A 11 12.19 -29.69 -26.93
N LEU A 12 11.05 -29.62 -27.63
CA LEU A 12 10.13 -30.75 -27.83
C LEU A 12 10.76 -31.96 -28.55
N GLY A 13 11.88 -31.76 -29.26
CA GLY A 13 12.60 -32.81 -29.97
C GLY A 13 13.59 -33.62 -29.11
N ASP A 14 13.98 -33.15 -27.92
CA ASP A 14 14.91 -33.85 -27.02
C ASP A 14 14.40 -33.82 -25.57
N LEU A 15 14.04 -35.01 -25.07
CA LEU A 15 13.52 -35.19 -23.71
C LEU A 15 14.54 -34.79 -22.63
N SER A 16 15.84 -34.78 -22.97
CA SER A 16 16.94 -34.44 -22.05
C SER A 16 16.97 -32.94 -21.70
N GLY A 17 16.56 -32.08 -22.64
CA GLY A 17 16.54 -30.62 -22.46
C GLY A 17 15.26 -30.08 -21.79
N LEU A 18 14.18 -30.88 -21.80
CA LEU A 18 12.87 -30.46 -21.32
C LEU A 18 12.79 -30.31 -19.79
N GLY A 19 13.47 -31.19 -19.05
CA GLY A 19 13.53 -31.13 -17.58
C GLY A 19 14.12 -29.82 -17.05
N PRO A 20 15.35 -29.43 -17.47
CA PRO A 20 15.96 -28.17 -17.06
C PRO A 20 15.13 -26.92 -17.40
N ALA A 21 14.53 -26.87 -18.60
CA ALA A 21 13.68 -25.75 -19.03
C ALA A 21 12.43 -25.61 -18.14
N LEU A 22 11.82 -26.73 -17.75
CA LEU A 22 10.70 -26.77 -16.82
C LEU A 22 11.06 -26.35 -15.40
N SER A 23 12.19 -26.81 -14.87
CA SER A 23 12.64 -26.41 -13.54
C SER A 23 12.83 -24.89 -13.42
N VAL A 24 13.43 -24.26 -14.42
CA VAL A 24 13.64 -22.79 -14.42
C VAL A 24 12.30 -22.04 -14.51
N ALA A 25 11.37 -22.51 -15.34
CA ALA A 25 10.04 -21.89 -15.49
C ALA A 25 9.22 -21.95 -14.18
N LEU A 26 9.25 -23.10 -13.49
CA LEU A 26 8.57 -23.29 -12.21
C LEU A 26 9.22 -22.46 -11.09
N LEU A 27 10.55 -22.45 -11.01
CA LEU A 27 11.27 -21.61 -10.03
C LEU A 27 10.96 -20.13 -10.23
N THR A 28 10.99 -19.64 -11.47
CA THR A 28 10.65 -18.24 -11.78
C THR A 28 9.23 -17.90 -11.35
N THR A 29 8.28 -18.83 -11.52
CA THR A 29 6.88 -18.65 -11.08
C THR A 29 6.78 -18.65 -9.55
N LEU A 30 7.52 -19.53 -8.87
CA LEU A 30 7.58 -19.58 -7.42
C LEU A 30 8.19 -18.30 -6.83
N TYR A 31 9.34 -17.86 -7.35
CA TYR A 31 9.99 -16.62 -6.90
C TYR A 31 9.08 -15.41 -7.11
N GLY A 32 8.38 -15.33 -8.26
CA GLY A 32 7.41 -14.27 -8.52
C GLY A 32 6.25 -14.28 -7.50
N ALA A 33 5.66 -15.45 -7.25
CA ALA A 33 4.56 -15.59 -6.30
C ALA A 33 4.99 -15.25 -4.87
N VAL A 34 6.16 -15.71 -4.44
CA VAL A 34 6.72 -15.43 -3.11
C VAL A 34 6.99 -13.94 -2.96
N LEU A 35 7.67 -13.30 -3.91
CA LEU A 35 7.95 -11.86 -3.83
C LEU A 35 6.66 -11.03 -3.82
N SER A 36 5.66 -11.40 -4.63
CA SER A 36 4.35 -10.74 -4.66
C SER A 36 3.66 -10.75 -3.30
N HIS A 37 3.54 -11.93 -2.68
CA HIS A 37 2.74 -12.10 -1.47
C HIS A 37 3.51 -11.78 -0.18
N LEU A 38 4.81 -12.08 -0.11
CA LEU A 38 5.59 -11.88 1.11
C LEU A 38 6.29 -10.53 1.18
N VAL A 39 6.61 -9.90 0.04
CA VAL A 39 7.37 -8.65 0.02
C VAL A 39 6.48 -7.49 -0.42
N PHE A 40 5.87 -7.58 -1.61
CA PHE A 40 5.13 -6.46 -2.17
C PHE A 40 3.79 -6.22 -1.47
N ALA A 41 3.05 -7.26 -1.10
CA ALA A 41 1.78 -7.10 -0.39
C ALA A 41 1.91 -6.39 0.98
N PRO A 42 2.82 -6.79 1.91
CA PRO A 42 2.97 -6.06 3.16
C PRO A 42 3.60 -4.68 2.98
N LEU A 43 4.45 -4.48 1.96
CA LEU A 43 4.99 -3.16 1.62
C LEU A 43 3.88 -2.20 1.17
N ALA A 44 2.98 -2.67 0.30
CA ALA A 44 1.82 -1.91 -0.14
C ALA A 44 0.87 -1.58 1.02
N GLY A 45 0.65 -2.54 1.94
CA GLY A 45 -0.11 -2.30 3.16
C GLY A 45 0.46 -1.17 4.01
N LYS A 46 1.76 -1.25 4.36
CA LYS A 46 2.45 -0.21 5.13
C LYS A 46 2.40 1.17 4.46
N LEU A 47 2.48 1.22 3.14
CA LEU A 47 2.41 2.48 2.41
C LEU A 47 0.99 3.05 2.47
N ARG A 48 -0.03 2.20 2.31
CA ARG A 48 -1.44 2.60 2.40
C ARG A 48 -1.79 3.13 3.79
N ASP A 49 -1.33 2.48 4.86
CA ASP A 49 -1.55 2.94 6.24
C ASP A 49 -0.95 4.34 6.46
N ARG A 50 0.25 4.59 5.92
CA ARG A 50 0.90 5.91 5.99
C ARG A 50 0.16 6.97 5.19
N GLU A 51 -0.34 6.62 4.00
CA GLU A 51 -1.12 7.53 3.18
C GLU A 51 -2.47 7.85 3.82
N GLU A 52 -3.13 6.89 4.46
CA GLU A 52 -4.37 7.10 5.20
C GLU A 52 -4.17 8.06 6.38
N ALA A 53 -3.09 7.89 7.16
CA ALA A 53 -2.75 8.83 8.22
C ALA A 53 -2.50 10.25 7.69
N ARG A 54 -1.78 10.40 6.56
CA ARG A 54 -1.55 11.70 5.92
C ARG A 54 -2.83 12.31 5.38
N ALA A 55 -3.69 11.51 4.76
CA ALA A 55 -4.98 11.95 4.24
C ALA A 55 -5.91 12.41 5.37
N HIS A 56 -5.91 11.71 6.51
CA HIS A 56 -6.67 12.09 7.70
C HIS A 56 -6.27 13.48 8.20
N VAL A 57 -4.97 13.73 8.39
CA VAL A 57 -4.45 15.03 8.80
C VAL A 57 -4.84 16.13 7.81
N LYS A 58 -4.68 15.89 6.50
CA LYS A 58 -5.05 16.86 5.47
C LYS A 58 -6.54 17.18 5.48
N ARG A 59 -7.41 16.19 5.68
CA ARG A 59 -8.87 16.39 5.80
C ARG A 59 -9.21 17.26 7.00
N LEU A 60 -8.58 17.01 8.14
CA LEU A 60 -8.78 17.82 9.36
C LEU A 60 -8.33 19.27 9.17
N THR A 61 -7.18 19.49 8.53
CA THR A 61 -6.70 20.85 8.20
C THR A 61 -7.68 21.57 7.27
N LEU A 62 -8.19 20.88 6.25
CA LEU A 62 -9.19 21.43 5.32
C LEU A 62 -10.48 21.82 6.04
N GLU A 63 -11.02 20.93 6.88
CA GLU A 63 -12.25 21.21 7.64
C GLU A 63 -12.04 22.40 8.60
N GLY A 64 -10.89 22.46 9.28
CA GLY A 64 -10.55 23.59 10.15
C GLY A 64 -10.51 24.93 9.41
N ILE A 65 -9.92 24.97 8.21
CA ILE A 65 -9.92 26.18 7.38
C ILE A 65 -11.34 26.52 6.90
N LEU A 66 -12.12 25.53 6.49
CA LEU A 66 -13.48 25.73 6.00
C LEU A 66 -14.40 26.31 7.08
N SER A 67 -14.28 25.83 8.33
CA SER A 67 -15.06 26.34 9.46
C SER A 67 -14.65 27.76 9.87
N LEU A 68 -13.37 28.14 9.72
CA LEU A 68 -12.93 29.53 9.89
C LEU A 68 -13.59 30.46 8.87
N VAL A 69 -13.65 30.06 7.61
CA VAL A 69 -14.28 30.85 6.53
C VAL A 69 -15.79 30.96 6.71
N ARG A 70 -16.43 29.97 7.34
CA ARG A 70 -17.87 29.93 7.59
C ARG A 70 -18.30 30.67 8.87
N GLU A 71 -17.37 31.30 9.59
CA GLU A 71 -17.63 31.90 10.91
C GLU A 71 -18.36 30.94 11.87
N GLU A 72 -18.06 29.63 11.78
CA GLU A 72 -18.65 28.68 12.71
C GLU A 72 -18.13 28.92 14.13
N ASN A 73 -19.00 28.71 15.13
CA ASN A 73 -18.62 28.87 16.52
C ASN A 73 -17.42 27.94 16.85
N PRO A 74 -16.30 28.49 17.36
CA PRO A 74 -15.07 27.74 17.58
C PRO A 74 -15.24 26.59 18.59
N ILE A 75 -16.23 26.66 19.49
CA ILE A 75 -16.55 25.58 20.42
C ILE A 75 -17.16 24.39 19.68
N LEU A 76 -18.06 24.64 18.71
CA LEU A 76 -18.63 23.59 17.87
C LEU A 76 -17.56 22.95 16.97
N LEU A 77 -16.65 23.75 16.42
CA LEU A 77 -15.52 23.25 15.64
C LEU A 77 -14.62 22.33 16.47
N GLN A 78 -14.27 22.73 17.71
CA GLN A 78 -13.49 21.87 18.61
C GLN A 78 -14.21 20.55 18.93
N GLN A 79 -15.52 20.56 19.14
CA GLN A 79 -16.29 19.34 19.38
C GLN A 79 -16.29 18.41 18.15
N ARG A 80 -16.46 18.95 16.93
CA ARG A 80 -16.36 18.16 15.69
C ARG A 80 -14.96 17.61 15.47
N LEU A 81 -13.92 18.42 15.62
CA LEU A 81 -12.52 17.97 15.46
C LEU A 81 -12.14 16.91 16.51
N LYS A 82 -12.60 17.04 17.77
CA LYS A 82 -12.43 16.00 18.79
C LYS A 82 -13.13 14.69 18.42
N SER A 83 -14.29 14.75 17.77
CA SER A 83 -14.99 13.54 17.29
C SER A 83 -14.25 12.79 16.19
N PHE A 84 -13.39 13.48 15.43
CA PHE A 84 -12.49 12.86 14.44
C PHE A 84 -11.19 12.30 15.04
N GLY A 85 -11.10 12.21 16.37
CA GLY A 85 -9.94 11.63 17.07
C GLY A 85 -8.73 12.58 17.15
N VAL A 86 -8.92 13.88 16.93
CA VAL A 86 -7.87 14.87 17.16
C VAL A 86 -7.64 15.01 18.67
N SER A 87 -6.70 14.26 19.21
CA SER A 87 -6.02 14.66 20.45
C SER A 87 -5.13 15.83 20.09
N LEU A 88 -5.62 17.05 20.34
CA LEU A 88 -4.74 18.19 20.49
C LEU A 88 -3.88 17.86 21.72
N GLU A 89 -2.67 17.36 21.47
CA GLU A 89 -1.66 17.24 22.51
C GLU A 89 -1.55 18.64 23.11
N GLN A 90 -2.10 18.82 24.31
CA GLN A 90 -1.95 20.05 25.08
C GLN A 90 -0.46 20.12 25.44
N LYS A 91 0.34 20.65 24.51
CA LYS A 91 1.63 21.20 24.86
C LYS A 91 1.31 22.46 25.65
N GLU A 92 1.11 22.28 26.95
CA GLU A 92 1.13 23.34 27.94
C GLU A 92 2.42 24.12 27.72
N VAL A 93 2.25 25.34 27.19
CA VAL A 93 3.29 26.36 27.22
C VAL A 93 3.26 26.90 28.65
N GLY A 94 4.22 26.44 29.46
CA GLY A 94 4.66 27.14 30.67
C GLY A 94 5.57 28.31 30.32
#